data_AF-A0A4U9R2D6-F1
#
_entry.id   AF-A0A4U9R2D6-F1
#
_cell.length_a   1.000
_cell.length_b   1.000
_cell.length_c   1.000
_cell.angle_alpha   90.00
_cell.angle_beta   90.00
_cell.angle_gamma   90.00
#
_symmetry.space_group_name_H-M   'P 1'
#
loop_
_entity.id
_entity.type
_entity.pdbx_description
1 polymer ?
#
loop_
_entity_poly.entity_id
_entity_poly.type
_entity_poly.pdbx_seq_one_letter_code
_entity_poly.pdbx_strand_id
1 'polypeptide(L)'
;MEDNKRKNTYNGFGYYFKEWFVPIIAAVVIATLINRFWFFNIKVPTESMYPAIVPGDRILVTRVYNKDKLKRGDIIVFHSDELKEDLIKRLIGLPGDKVKVNGDGSLYINGEKILEPYIVNQGDVKGEFVVPKDNFLFMGDNRKDSLDSRYWKNPYISKDKIMGKAQFVLTPFKRTGKLR
;
A
#
# COMPACT_ATOMS: atom_id res chain seq x y z
N MET A 1 -18.53 63.16 -33.58
CA MET A 1 -17.22 62.70 -34.04
C MET A 1 -16.42 62.30 -32.82
N GLU A 2 -16.00 61.03 -32.84
CA GLU A 2 -14.85 60.41 -32.15
C GLU A 2 -14.80 60.47 -30.61
N ASP A 3 -15.01 59.40 -29.88
CA ASP A 3 -14.37 58.08 -29.83
C ASP A 3 -13.55 57.96 -28.53
N ASN A 4 -14.00 57.02 -27.71
CA ASN A 4 -13.15 55.95 -27.19
C ASN A 4 -11.92 56.35 -26.35
N LYS A 5 -12.04 56.17 -25.03
CA LYS A 5 -11.41 55.01 -24.36
C LYS A 5 -11.63 55.09 -22.86
N ARG A 6 -12.46 54.17 -22.35
CA ARG A 6 -12.39 53.72 -20.96
C ARG A 6 -10.97 53.19 -20.73
N LYS A 7 -10.11 53.97 -20.09
CA LYS A 7 -8.81 53.47 -19.61
C LYS A 7 -9.08 52.56 -18.42
N ASN A 8 -9.36 51.30 -18.72
CA ASN A 8 -9.39 50.23 -17.74
C ASN A 8 -7.93 49.98 -17.35
N THR A 9 -7.42 50.72 -16.37
CA THR A 9 -6.10 50.46 -15.78
C THR A 9 -6.21 49.20 -14.92
N TYR A 10 -6.14 48.04 -15.58
CA TYR A 10 -5.75 46.83 -14.86
C TYR A 10 -4.33 47.06 -14.36
N ASN A 11 -4.19 47.22 -13.04
CA ASN A 11 -2.91 47.24 -12.35
C ASN A 11 -2.17 45.94 -12.72
N GLY A 12 -1.25 46.03 -13.68
CA GLY A 12 -0.55 44.87 -14.26
C GLY A 12 0.04 43.96 -13.19
N PHE A 13 0.59 44.53 -12.12
CA PHE A 13 1.15 43.76 -11.01
C PHE A 13 0.13 42.88 -10.26
N GLY A 14 -1.06 43.39 -9.96
CA GLY A 14 -2.12 42.62 -9.28
C GLY A 14 -2.80 41.60 -10.19
N TYR A 15 -2.80 41.86 -11.51
CA TYR A 15 -3.27 40.93 -12.52
C TYR A 15 -2.31 39.75 -12.69
N TYR A 16 -1.01 40.01 -12.88
CA TYR A 16 0.01 38.95 -12.95
C TYR A 16 0.09 38.13 -11.65
N PHE A 17 -0.06 38.79 -10.49
CA PHE A 17 -0.10 38.07 -9.22
C PHE A 17 -1.29 37.10 -9.15
N LYS A 18 -2.51 37.52 -9.54
CA LYS A 18 -3.69 36.64 -9.58
C LYS A 18 -3.55 35.52 -10.61
N GLU A 19 -2.98 35.79 -11.78
CA GLU A 19 -2.80 34.80 -12.86
C GLU A 19 -1.86 33.64 -12.47
N TRP A 20 -0.82 33.89 -11.68
CA TRP A 20 0.09 32.84 -11.25
C TRP A 20 -0.31 32.24 -9.91
N PHE A 21 -0.80 33.06 -8.98
CA PHE A 21 -1.14 32.62 -7.63
C PHE A 21 -2.35 31.68 -7.59
N VAL A 22 -3.41 31.99 -8.35
CA VAL A 22 -4.63 31.16 -8.37
C VAL A 22 -4.34 29.75 -8.92
N PRO A 23 -3.65 29.56 -10.06
CA PRO A 23 -3.28 28.24 -10.54
C PRO A 23 -2.34 27.48 -9.61
N ILE A 24 -1.39 28.16 -8.96
CA ILE A 24 -0.49 27.51 -7.98
C ILE A 24 -1.30 26.97 -6.80
N ILE A 25 -2.19 27.78 -6.22
CA ILE A 25 -3.08 27.32 -5.14
C ILE A 25 -3.97 26.16 -5.63
N ALA A 26 -4.58 26.31 -6.80
CA ALA A 26 -5.41 25.26 -7.37
C ALA A 26 -4.62 23.96 -7.56
N ALA A 27 -3.39 24.02 -8.07
CA ALA A 27 -2.50 22.88 -8.24
C ALA A 27 -2.15 22.22 -6.91
N VAL A 28 -1.85 23.01 -5.86
CA VAL A 28 -1.58 22.49 -4.51
C VAL A 28 -2.81 21.80 -3.94
N VAL A 29 -3.99 22.44 -4.03
CA VAL A 29 -5.25 21.85 -3.56
C VAL A 29 -5.55 20.54 -4.29
N ILE A 30 -5.43 20.52 -5.62
CA ILE A 30 -5.62 19.33 -6.44
C ILE A 30 -4.62 18.24 -6.03
N ALA A 31 -3.34 18.56 -5.88
CA ALA A 31 -2.32 17.60 -5.46
C ALA A 31 -2.62 17.03 -4.06
N THR A 32 -3.06 17.86 -3.11
CA THR A 32 -3.47 17.42 -1.77
C THR A 32 -4.68 16.49 -1.83
N LEU A 33 -5.71 16.84 -2.61
CA LEU A 33 -6.88 15.98 -2.79
C LEU A 33 -6.48 14.65 -3.44
N ILE A 34 -5.61 14.69 -4.45
CA ILE A 34 -5.17 13.48 -5.12
C ILE A 34 -4.42 12.53 -4.17
N ASN A 35 -3.47 13.07 -3.42
CA ASN A 35 -2.70 12.30 -2.45
C ASN A 35 -3.57 11.79 -1.28
N ARG A 36 -4.64 12.51 -0.95
CA ARG A 36 -5.59 12.11 0.08
C ARG A 36 -6.50 10.98 -0.40
N PHE A 37 -7.04 11.07 -1.62
CA PHE A 37 -8.14 10.21 -2.07
C PHE A 37 -7.75 9.08 -3.04
N TRP A 38 -6.71 9.21 -3.86
CA TRP A 38 -6.42 8.18 -4.87
C TRP A 38 -5.19 7.34 -4.53
N PHE A 39 -4.04 7.98 -4.32
CA PHE A 39 -2.78 7.27 -4.11
C PHE A 39 -1.84 8.01 -3.18
N PHE A 40 -0.90 7.28 -2.61
CA PHE A 40 0.17 7.83 -1.79
C PHE A 40 1.46 7.04 -2.03
N ASN A 41 2.59 7.67 -1.74
CA ASN A 41 3.90 7.07 -1.94
C ASN A 41 4.49 6.69 -0.58
N ILE A 42 5.06 5.49 -0.48
CA ILE A 42 5.82 5.04 0.69
C ILE A 42 7.24 4.70 0.29
N LYS A 43 8.18 4.80 1.22
CA LYS A 43 9.54 4.27 1.07
C LYS A 43 9.67 3.04 1.98
N VAL A 44 10.09 1.90 1.43
CA VAL A 44 10.20 0.67 2.21
C VAL A 44 11.61 0.54 2.80
N PRO A 45 11.74 0.36 4.13
CA PRO A 45 13.05 0.29 4.78
C PRO A 45 13.56 -1.14 5.03
N THR A 46 12.74 -2.18 4.87
CA THR A 46 13.06 -3.56 5.27
C THR A 46 13.02 -4.57 4.12
N GLU A 47 13.62 -5.74 4.33
CA GLU A 47 13.71 -6.85 3.36
C GLU A 47 12.58 -7.88 3.48
N SER A 48 11.59 -7.64 4.35
CA SER A 48 10.51 -8.60 4.63
C SER A 48 9.67 -9.01 3.40
N MET A 49 9.73 -8.22 2.33
CA MET A 49 9.02 -8.43 1.08
C MET A 49 9.96 -8.79 -0.09
N TYR A 50 11.22 -9.14 0.19
CA TYR A 50 12.15 -9.62 -0.82
C TYR A 50 11.63 -10.93 -1.47
N PRO A 51 11.73 -11.10 -2.80
CA PRO A 51 12.38 -10.21 -3.77
C PRO A 51 11.44 -9.14 -4.37
N ALA A 52 10.13 -9.24 -4.12
CA ALA A 52 9.13 -8.36 -4.73
C ALA A 52 9.38 -6.88 -4.42
N ILE A 53 9.82 -6.58 -3.20
CA ILE A 53 10.17 -5.24 -2.73
C ILE A 53 11.49 -5.32 -1.96
N VAL A 54 12.38 -4.36 -2.22
CA VAL A 54 13.71 -4.28 -1.59
C VAL A 54 13.86 -2.94 -0.85
N PRO A 55 14.66 -2.88 0.23
CA PRO A 55 14.96 -1.65 0.93
C PRO A 55 15.34 -0.51 -0.02
N GLY A 56 14.72 0.65 0.21
CA GLY A 56 14.91 1.84 -0.62
C GLY A 56 13.89 2.00 -1.75
N ASP A 57 13.13 0.95 -2.09
CA ASP A 57 12.03 1.06 -3.07
C ASP A 57 11.02 2.11 -2.62
N ARG A 58 10.67 3.03 -3.52
CA ARG A 58 9.51 3.91 -3.38
C ARG A 58 8.35 3.32 -4.14
N ILE A 59 7.23 3.11 -3.45
CA ILE A 59 6.08 2.37 -3.98
C ILE A 59 4.88 3.31 -4.10
N LEU A 60 4.21 3.24 -5.24
CA LEU A 60 2.89 3.83 -5.44
C LEU A 60 1.83 2.90 -4.86
N VAL A 61 1.05 3.43 -3.93
CA VAL A 61 0.01 2.71 -3.20
C VAL A 61 -1.34 3.36 -3.49
N THR A 62 -2.32 2.58 -3.94
CA THR A 62 -3.69 3.07 -4.15
C THR A 62 -4.53 2.90 -2.90
N ARG A 63 -5.35 3.90 -2.56
CA ARG A 63 -6.32 3.80 -1.47
C ARG A 63 -7.33 2.68 -1.76
N VAL A 64 -7.67 1.91 -0.73
CA VAL A 64 -8.69 0.84 -0.82
C VAL A 64 -9.89 1.28 -0.01
N TYR A 65 -11.01 1.59 -0.69
CA TYR A 65 -12.24 2.01 -0.02
C TYR A 65 -13.14 0.84 0.34
N ASN A 66 -13.35 -0.07 -0.61
CA ASN A 66 -14.05 -1.32 -0.40
C ASN A 66 -13.04 -2.45 -0.19
N LYS A 67 -12.90 -2.91 1.06
CA LYS A 67 -11.90 -3.93 1.43
C LYS A 67 -12.41 -5.35 1.16
N ASP A 68 -13.70 -5.52 0.87
CA ASP A 68 -14.26 -6.81 0.45
C ASP A 68 -13.81 -7.20 -0.96
N LYS A 69 -13.23 -6.24 -1.71
CA LYS A 69 -12.61 -6.49 -3.02
C LYS A 69 -11.14 -6.90 -2.94
N LEU A 70 -10.55 -6.93 -1.75
CA LEU A 70 -9.18 -7.40 -1.58
C LEU A 70 -9.08 -8.87 -1.96
N LYS A 71 -8.00 -9.23 -2.63
CA LYS A 71 -7.78 -10.59 -3.11
C LYS A 71 -6.53 -11.16 -2.47
N ARG A 72 -6.56 -12.47 -2.25
CA ARG A 72 -5.37 -13.23 -1.84
C ARG A 72 -4.22 -12.93 -2.80
N GLY A 73 -3.02 -12.73 -2.23
CA GLY A 73 -1.83 -12.35 -2.97
C GLY A 73 -1.65 -10.84 -3.13
N ASP A 74 -2.65 -10.00 -2.82
CA ASP A 74 -2.46 -8.55 -2.85
C ASP A 74 -1.40 -8.11 -1.83
N ILE A 75 -0.51 -7.20 -2.22
CA ILE A 75 0.44 -6.57 -1.30
C ILE A 75 -0.22 -5.33 -0.70
N ILE A 76 -0.38 -5.32 0.61
CA ILE A 76 -1.20 -4.34 1.33
C ILE A 76 -0.37 -3.57 2.34
N VAL A 77 -0.65 -2.28 2.42
CA VAL A 77 -0.16 -1.38 3.46
C VAL A 77 -1.25 -1.20 4.51
N PHE A 78 -0.90 -1.41 5.77
CA PHE A 78 -1.81 -1.30 6.90
C PHE A 78 -1.08 -0.83 8.16
N HIS A 79 -1.84 -0.33 9.12
CA HIS A 79 -1.33 0.04 10.43
C HIS A 79 -1.38 -1.15 11.40
N SER A 80 -0.29 -1.41 12.12
CA SER A 80 -0.26 -2.38 13.22
C SER A 80 -0.38 -1.66 14.56
N ASP A 81 -1.49 -1.87 15.27
CA ASP A 81 -1.67 -1.31 16.62
C ASP A 81 -0.68 -1.93 17.63
N GLU A 82 -0.32 -3.21 17.44
CA GLU A 82 0.61 -3.94 18.31
C GLU A 82 2.03 -3.37 18.22
N LEU A 83 2.50 -3.10 16.99
CA LEU A 83 3.85 -2.59 16.74
C LEU A 83 3.93 -1.07 16.66
N LYS A 84 2.78 -0.38 16.59
CA LYS A 84 2.65 1.08 16.41
C LYS A 84 3.35 1.60 15.15
N GLU A 85 3.29 0.84 14.07
CA GLU A 85 3.94 1.16 12.81
C GLU A 85 3.10 0.74 11.60
N ASP A 86 3.38 1.38 10.46
CA ASP A 86 2.78 1.02 9.17
C ASP A 86 3.62 -0.09 8.51
N LEU A 87 2.95 -1.16 8.13
CA LEU A 87 3.56 -2.35 7.57
C LEU A 87 3.09 -2.58 6.14
N ILE A 88 3.96 -3.21 5.35
CA ILE A 88 3.65 -3.75 4.04
C ILE A 88 3.89 -5.26 4.05
N LYS A 89 2.85 -6.03 3.70
CA LYS A 89 2.88 -7.50 3.67
C LYS A 89 1.94 -8.03 2.59
N ARG A 90 2.07 -9.31 2.23
CA ARG A 90 1.16 -9.99 1.30
C ARG A 90 -0.06 -10.54 2.03
N LEU A 91 -1.24 -10.32 1.46
CA LEU A 91 -2.50 -10.83 1.96
C LEU A 91 -2.59 -12.34 1.73
N ILE A 92 -2.48 -13.10 2.82
CA ILE A 92 -2.51 -14.57 2.79
C ILE A 92 -3.86 -15.12 3.17
N GLY A 93 -4.57 -14.56 4.15
CA GLY A 93 -5.86 -15.07 4.61
C GLY A 93 -6.96 -14.00 4.55
N LEU A 94 -8.08 -14.35 3.93
CA LEU A 94 -9.31 -13.57 3.86
C LEU A 94 -10.24 -13.93 5.03
N PRO A 95 -11.24 -13.08 5.37
CA PRO A 95 -12.21 -13.39 6.41
C PRO A 95 -12.83 -14.78 6.24
N GLY A 96 -12.78 -15.59 7.29
CA GLY A 96 -13.31 -16.96 7.31
C GLY A 96 -12.34 -18.06 6.86
N ASP A 97 -11.17 -17.72 6.32
CA ASP A 97 -10.19 -18.73 5.90
C ASP A 97 -9.60 -19.50 7.08
N LYS A 98 -9.37 -20.80 6.86
CA LYS A 98 -8.49 -21.63 7.67
C LYS A 98 -7.13 -21.72 7.00
N VAL A 99 -6.12 -21.08 7.57
CA VAL A 99 -4.76 -21.05 7.03
C VAL A 99 -3.86 -21.95 7.86
N LYS A 100 -3.11 -22.83 7.20
CA LYS A 100 -2.13 -23.72 7.83
C LYS A 100 -0.78 -23.58 7.15
N VAL A 101 0.25 -23.36 7.95
CA VAL A 101 1.66 -23.35 7.54
C VAL A 101 2.32 -24.56 8.19
N ASN A 102 2.88 -25.44 7.36
CA ASN A 102 3.59 -26.63 7.83
C ASN A 102 5.07 -26.31 8.13
N GLY A 103 5.77 -27.25 8.77
CA GLY A 103 7.18 -27.09 9.14
C GLY A 103 8.17 -27.04 7.98
N ASP A 104 7.75 -27.47 6.80
CA ASP A 104 8.49 -27.36 5.55
C ASP A 104 8.20 -26.03 4.82
N GLY A 105 7.41 -25.14 5.44
CA GLY A 105 6.98 -23.86 4.87
C GLY A 105 5.77 -23.96 3.93
N SER A 106 5.24 -25.17 3.66
CA SER A 106 4.11 -25.33 2.76
C SER A 106 2.83 -24.70 3.33
N LEU A 107 2.16 -23.90 2.51
CA LEU A 107 0.95 -23.16 2.86
C LEU A 107 -0.30 -23.91 2.36
N TYR A 108 -1.28 -24.05 3.23
CA TYR A 108 -2.60 -24.58 2.92
C TYR A 108 -3.66 -23.58 3.34
N ILE A 109 -4.69 -23.42 2.51
CA ILE A 109 -5.84 -22.58 2.82
C ILE A 109 -7.10 -23.37 2.55
N ASN A 110 -7.96 -23.49 3.57
CA ASN A 110 -9.17 -24.30 3.54
C ASN A 110 -8.93 -25.75 3.10
N GLY A 111 -7.75 -26.29 3.41
CA GLY A 111 -7.33 -27.66 3.06
C GLY A 111 -6.61 -27.78 1.72
N GLU A 112 -6.60 -26.74 0.88
CA GLU A 112 -5.93 -26.76 -0.42
C GLU A 112 -4.51 -26.20 -0.33
N LYS A 113 -3.54 -26.90 -0.92
CA LYS A 113 -2.16 -26.44 -0.99
C LYS A 113 -2.04 -25.25 -1.94
N ILE A 114 -1.48 -24.15 -1.46
CA ILE A 114 -1.26 -22.94 -2.25
C ILE A 114 0.17 -22.91 -2.79
N LEU A 115 0.30 -22.68 -4.09
CA LEU A 115 1.60 -22.45 -4.73
C LEU A 115 1.98 -20.98 -4.60
N GLU A 116 3.18 -20.72 -4.08
CA GLU A 116 3.69 -19.37 -3.83
C GLU A 116 4.98 -19.13 -4.61
N PRO A 117 4.90 -18.93 -5.94
CA PRO A 117 6.09 -18.83 -6.80
C PRO A 117 6.94 -17.58 -6.52
N TYR A 118 6.41 -16.62 -5.75
CA TYR A 118 7.10 -15.40 -5.32
C TYR A 118 8.03 -15.62 -4.11
N ILE A 119 7.98 -16.77 -3.44
CA ILE A 119 8.79 -17.06 -2.26
C ILE A 119 10.14 -17.63 -2.67
N VAL A 120 11.21 -16.91 -2.33
CA VAL A 120 12.60 -17.37 -2.55
C VAL A 120 13.23 -17.92 -1.27
N ASN A 121 12.82 -17.41 -0.11
CA ASN A 121 13.29 -17.84 1.19
C ASN A 121 12.11 -18.45 1.95
N GLN A 122 12.05 -19.78 2.01
CA GLN A 122 11.03 -20.49 2.78
C GLN A 122 11.26 -20.30 4.29
N GLY A 123 10.16 -20.27 5.04
CA GLY A 123 10.19 -20.23 6.49
C GLY A 123 9.95 -21.62 7.06
N ASP A 124 10.36 -21.82 8.30
CA ASP A 124 10.24 -23.07 9.06
C ASP A 124 9.18 -22.99 10.18
N VAL A 125 8.55 -21.82 10.34
CA VAL A 125 7.56 -21.57 11.37
C VAL A 125 6.20 -22.13 10.98
N LYS A 126 5.74 -23.07 11.81
CA LYS A 126 4.42 -23.70 11.74
C LYS A 126 3.36 -22.77 12.33
N GLY A 127 2.15 -22.82 11.78
CA GLY A 127 1.04 -22.07 12.35
C GLY A 127 -0.29 -22.52 11.79
N GLU A 128 -1.34 -22.44 12.61
CA GLU A 128 -2.72 -22.66 12.20
C GLU A 128 -3.55 -21.45 12.62
N PHE A 129 -4.29 -20.88 11.67
CA PHE A 129 -5.03 -19.64 11.85
C PHE A 129 -6.44 -19.82 11.31
N VAL A 130 -7.41 -19.24 12.03
CA VAL A 130 -8.80 -19.12 11.57
C VAL A 130 -9.10 -17.65 11.52
N VAL A 131 -9.13 -17.09 10.31
CA VAL A 131 -9.22 -15.65 10.10
C VAL A 131 -10.61 -15.17 10.53
N PRO A 132 -10.72 -14.30 11.55
CA PRO A 132 -12.02 -13.81 11.99
C PRO A 132 -12.74 -13.00 10.91
N LYS A 133 -14.03 -12.77 11.11
CA LYS A 133 -14.78 -11.81 10.30
C LYS A 133 -14.12 -10.43 10.38
N ASP A 134 -14.14 -9.70 9.26
CA ASP A 134 -13.58 -8.34 9.12
C ASP A 134 -12.07 -8.24 9.41
N ASN A 135 -11.36 -9.37 9.44
CA ASN A 135 -9.93 -9.44 9.65
C ASN A 135 -9.20 -10.11 8.49
N PHE A 136 -7.89 -9.89 8.43
CA PHE A 136 -7.00 -10.44 7.42
C PHE A 136 -5.73 -11.01 8.06
N LEU A 137 -5.14 -12.01 7.40
CA LEU A 137 -3.86 -12.60 7.76
C LEU A 137 -2.79 -12.21 6.72
N PHE A 138 -1.64 -11.75 7.19
CA PHE A 138 -0.59 -11.20 6.34
C PHE A 138 0.75 -11.88 6.57
N MET A 139 1.49 -12.15 5.50
CA MET A 139 2.85 -12.70 5.59
C MET A 139 3.80 -11.95 4.66
N GLY A 140 5.07 -11.89 5.03
CA GLY A 140 6.11 -11.36 4.16
C GLY A 140 6.51 -12.38 3.09
N ASP A 141 7.02 -11.88 1.97
CA ASP A 141 7.55 -12.73 0.90
C ASP A 141 8.91 -13.34 1.27
N ASN A 142 9.70 -12.63 2.09
CA ASN A 142 10.90 -13.18 2.70
C ASN A 142 10.53 -13.89 4.00
N ARG A 143 10.07 -15.15 3.91
CA ARG A 143 9.40 -15.85 5.03
C ARG A 143 10.26 -16.02 6.25
N LYS A 144 11.56 -16.18 6.07
CA LYS A 144 12.51 -16.37 7.17
C LYS A 144 12.79 -15.05 7.91
N ASP A 145 12.81 -13.93 7.18
CA ASP A 145 13.20 -12.61 7.70
C ASP A 145 12.01 -11.63 7.79
N SER A 146 10.81 -12.15 8.04
CA SER A 146 9.59 -11.35 8.14
C SER A 146 8.92 -11.55 9.48
N LEU A 147 8.90 -10.49 10.29
CA LEU A 147 8.02 -10.37 11.45
C LEU A 147 6.59 -10.08 10.95
N ASP A 148 5.78 -11.13 10.87
CA ASP A 148 4.41 -11.08 10.35
C ASP A 148 3.42 -11.86 11.22
N SER A 149 2.21 -12.14 10.72
CA SER A 149 1.14 -12.81 11.46
C SER A 149 1.54 -14.12 12.13
N ARG A 150 2.62 -14.77 11.71
CA ARG A 150 3.12 -15.99 12.35
C ARG A 150 3.73 -15.75 13.74
N TYR A 151 4.13 -14.52 14.05
CA TYR A 151 4.89 -14.19 15.25
C TYR A 151 4.18 -13.20 16.18
N TRP A 152 3.23 -12.42 15.66
CA TRP A 152 2.51 -11.42 16.45
C TRP A 152 1.62 -12.06 17.51
N LYS A 153 1.43 -11.35 18.63
CA LYS A 153 0.51 -11.78 19.68
C LYS A 153 -0.92 -11.77 19.17
N ASN A 154 -1.31 -10.76 18.40
CA ASN A 154 -2.52 -10.76 17.60
C ASN A 154 -2.15 -10.97 16.11
N PRO A 155 -2.37 -12.16 15.55
CA PRO A 155 -1.93 -12.46 14.19
C PRO A 155 -2.78 -11.76 13.12
N TYR A 156 -3.91 -11.18 13.49
CA TYR A 156 -4.89 -10.65 12.54
C TYR A 156 -4.89 -9.13 12.51
N ILE A 157 -5.08 -8.58 11.31
CA ILE A 157 -5.23 -7.13 11.09
C ILE A 157 -6.67 -6.83 10.69
N SER A 158 -7.28 -5.89 11.39
CA SER A 158 -8.66 -5.49 11.14
C SER A 158 -8.80 -4.68 9.85
N LYS A 159 -9.96 -4.83 9.19
CA LYS A 159 -10.31 -4.19 7.92
C LYS A 159 -10.21 -2.66 7.94
N ASP A 160 -10.43 -2.02 9.09
CA ASP A 160 -10.30 -0.57 9.26
C ASP A 160 -8.84 -0.09 9.27
N LYS A 161 -7.88 -0.98 9.55
CA LYS A 161 -6.43 -0.67 9.54
C LYS A 161 -5.81 -0.69 8.16
N ILE A 162 -6.55 -1.17 7.15
CA ILE A 162 -6.08 -1.23 5.77
C ILE A 162 -6.00 0.17 5.16
N MET A 163 -4.80 0.59 4.77
CA MET A 163 -4.54 1.92 4.22
C MET A 163 -4.59 1.93 2.69
N GLY A 164 -4.05 0.88 2.05
CA GLY A 164 -3.98 0.82 0.60
C GLY A 164 -3.30 -0.43 0.05
N LYS A 165 -3.39 -0.59 -1.28
CA LYS A 165 -2.78 -1.68 -2.03
C LYS A 165 -1.57 -1.18 -2.80
N ALA A 166 -0.43 -1.83 -2.61
CA ALA A 166 0.79 -1.53 -3.35
C ALA A 166 0.63 -1.96 -4.81
N GLN A 167 0.96 -1.07 -5.75
CA GLN A 167 0.73 -1.30 -7.19
C GLN A 167 2.02 -1.32 -8.00
N PHE A 168 2.92 -0.35 -7.78
CA PHE A 168 4.12 -0.16 -8.59
C PHE A 168 5.32 0.28 -7.75
N VAL A 169 6.50 -0.22 -8.09
CA VAL A 169 7.77 0.42 -7.69
C VAL A 169 8.00 1.61 -8.62
N LEU A 170 8.16 2.80 -8.06
CA LEU A 170 8.43 4.03 -8.79
C LEU A 170 9.92 4.27 -8.95
N THR A 171 10.70 4.10 -7.88
CA THR A 171 12.15 4.31 -7.86
C THR A 171 12.85 3.30 -6.96
N PRO A 172 14.11 2.92 -7.23
CA PRO A 172 14.98 3.42 -8.31
C PRO A 172 14.53 2.96 -9.71
N PHE A 173 14.84 3.74 -10.76
CA PHE A 173 14.29 3.51 -12.12
C PHE A 173 14.63 2.14 -12.71
N LYS A 174 15.75 1.53 -12.30
CA LYS A 174 16.13 0.16 -12.71
C LYS A 174 15.18 -0.93 -12.19
N ARG A 175 14.40 -0.63 -11.16
CA ARG A 175 13.42 -1.54 -10.53
C ARG A 175 11.98 -1.12 -10.78
N THR A 176 11.74 -0.07 -11.58
CA THR A 176 10.39 0.41 -11.86
C THR A 176 9.57 -0.68 -12.53
N GLY A 177 8.39 -0.96 -12.00
CA GLY A 177 7.56 -2.04 -12.49
C GLY A 177 6.32 -2.27 -11.64
N LYS A 178 5.37 -3.02 -12.20
CA LYS A 178 4.16 -3.44 -11.50
C LYS A 178 4.50 -4.53 -10.49
N LEU A 179 4.02 -4.39 -9.26
CA LEU A 179 4.12 -5.44 -8.25
C LEU A 179 3.14 -6.57 -8.57
N ARG A 180 3.59 -7.82 -8.33
CA ARG A 180 2.81 -9.05 -8.51
C ARG A 180 2.90 -9.90 -7.25
#